data_AF-A0AB33KF06-F1
#
_entry.id   AF-A0AB33KF06-F1
#
_cell.length_a   1.000
_cell.length_b   1.000
_cell.length_c   1.000
_cell.angle_alpha   90.00
_cell.angle_beta   90.00
_cell.angle_gamma   90.00
#
_symmetry.space_group_name_H-M   'P 1'
#
loop_
_entity.id
_entity.type
_entity.pdbx_description
1 polymer ?
#
loop_
_entity_poly.entity_id
_entity_poly.type
_entity_poly.pdbx_seq_one_letter_code
_entity_poly.pdbx_strand_id
1 'polypeptide(L)'
;MTDTRICPVAGCGTDPVVQWRRRPTDAELGTVLARAATLSTDGEPEQPAGLAPPPTAATTVVAVQACGRHAIGMDLAARIHSANCTAPDPEHLPGCGCTPEPLPAQTPPSTQDTIELTTGWTLPA
;
A
#
# COMPACT_ATOMS: atom_id res chain seq x y z
N MET A 1 -24.78 2.75 -3.74
CA MET A 1 -23.63 2.31 -2.93
C MET A 1 -23.02 1.13 -3.66
N THR A 2 -21.92 1.33 -4.37
CA THR A 2 -21.22 0.24 -5.05
C THR A 2 -20.56 -0.60 -3.98
N ASP A 3 -20.90 -1.89 -3.91
CA ASP A 3 -20.32 -2.80 -2.94
C ASP A 3 -18.81 -2.94 -3.21
N THR A 4 -17.99 -2.38 -2.33
CA THR A 4 -16.52 -2.38 -2.44
C THR A 4 -15.92 -3.77 -2.22
N ARG A 5 -16.74 -4.82 -2.07
CA ARG A 5 -16.30 -6.21 -1.85
C ARG A 5 -16.45 -7.07 -3.10
N ILE A 6 -16.39 -6.47 -4.29
CA ILE A 6 -16.34 -7.23 -5.54
C ILE A 6 -15.05 -6.90 -6.28
N CYS A 7 -14.43 -7.91 -6.87
CA CYS A 7 -13.31 -7.73 -7.78
C CYS A 7 -13.69 -6.73 -8.88
N PRO A 8 -12.88 -5.67 -9.10
CA PRO A 8 -13.25 -4.57 -9.98
C PRO A 8 -13.18 -4.92 -11.48
N VAL A 9 -12.67 -6.10 -11.83
CA VAL A 9 -12.68 -6.59 -13.21
C VAL A 9 -14.12 -6.86 -13.64
N ALA A 10 -14.53 -6.21 -14.73
CA ALA A 10 -15.89 -6.31 -15.26
C ALA A 10 -16.29 -7.78 -15.48
N GLY A 11 -17.46 -8.16 -14.95
CA GLY A 11 -17.99 -9.52 -15.05
C GLY A 11 -17.38 -10.55 -14.11
N CYS A 12 -16.44 -10.18 -13.22
CA CYS A 12 -15.84 -11.14 -12.29
C CYS A 12 -16.77 -11.53 -11.12
N GLY A 13 -17.36 -10.56 -10.43
CA GLY A 13 -18.34 -10.82 -9.36
C GLY A 13 -17.81 -11.53 -8.10
N THR A 14 -16.52 -11.88 -8.04
CA THR A 14 -15.92 -12.61 -6.91
C THR A 14 -15.42 -11.65 -5.84
N ASP A 15 -15.49 -12.04 -4.57
CA ASP A 15 -14.91 -11.27 -3.47
C ASP A 15 -13.40 -11.03 -3.65
N PRO A 16 -12.90 -9.82 -3.34
CA PRO A 16 -11.48 -9.56 -3.31
C PRO A 16 -10.84 -10.26 -2.12
N VAL A 17 -9.71 -10.92 -2.37
CA VAL A 17 -8.90 -11.59 -1.34
C VAL A 17 -7.45 -11.11 -1.34
N VAL A 18 -7.10 -10.22 -2.27
CA VAL A 18 -5.78 -9.60 -2.39
C VAL A 18 -5.93 -8.09 -2.44
N GLN A 19 -5.03 -7.40 -1.74
CA GLN A 19 -4.91 -5.96 -1.74
C GLN A 19 -3.46 -5.54 -2.03
N TRP A 20 -3.27 -4.52 -2.85
CA TRP A 20 -1.97 -3.84 -3.03
C TRP A 20 -2.14 -2.32 -3.09
N ARG A 21 -1.04 -1.61 -3.33
CA ARG A 21 -0.97 -0.14 -3.24
C ARG A 21 -0.54 0.49 -4.55
N ARG A 22 -1.16 1.61 -4.90
CA ARG A 22 -0.71 2.49 -5.98
C ARG A 22 -0.82 3.97 -5.61
N ARG A 23 -0.13 4.83 -6.35
CA ARG A 23 -0.32 6.28 -6.27
C ARG A 23 -1.75 6.64 -6.75
N PRO A 24 -2.43 7.58 -6.08
CA PRO A 24 -3.72 8.06 -6.57
C PRO A 24 -3.53 8.85 -7.86
N THR A 25 -4.57 8.86 -8.71
CA THR A 25 -4.77 9.92 -9.69
C THR A 25 -5.16 11.23 -8.97
N ASP A 26 -5.08 12.37 -9.65
CA ASP A 26 -5.47 13.66 -9.04
C ASP A 26 -6.93 13.67 -8.55
N ALA A 27 -7.83 13.03 -9.30
CA ALA A 27 -9.24 12.89 -8.92
C ALA A 27 -9.42 12.03 -7.65
N GLU A 28 -8.67 10.94 -7.54
CA GLU A 28 -8.70 10.08 -6.36
C GLU A 28 -8.09 10.76 -5.15
N LEU A 29 -7.03 11.55 -5.34
CA LEU A 29 -6.40 12.31 -4.25
C LEU A 29 -7.43 13.24 -3.59
N GLY A 30 -8.19 14.01 -4.38
CA GLY A 30 -9.25 14.86 -3.83
C GLY A 30 -10.28 14.08 -3.02
N THR A 31 -10.66 12.88 -3.47
CA THR A 31 -11.60 11.99 -2.77
C THR A 31 -11.01 11.46 -1.45
N VAL A 32 -9.74 11.06 -1.46
CA VAL A 32 -9.03 10.59 -0.25
C VAL A 32 -8.94 11.71 0.79
N LEU A 33 -8.59 12.92 0.39
CA LEU A 33 -8.48 14.07 1.29
C LEU A 33 -9.83 14.47 1.89
N ALA A 34 -10.90 14.47 1.09
CA ALA A 34 -12.24 14.75 1.58
C ALA A 34 -12.72 13.70 2.60
N ARG A 35 -12.43 12.42 2.34
CA ARG A 35 -12.74 11.34 3.28
C ARG A 35 -11.94 11.47 4.58
N ALA A 36 -10.66 11.78 4.50
CA ALA A 36 -9.82 12.00 5.67
C ALA A 36 -10.37 13.14 6.53
N ALA A 37 -10.73 14.28 5.92
CA ALA A 37 -11.33 15.41 6.62
C ALA A 37 -12.66 15.06 7.33
N THR A 38 -13.45 14.14 6.76
CA THR A 38 -14.71 13.67 7.36
C THR A 38 -14.47 12.72 8.53
N LEU A 39 -13.35 11.99 8.56
CA LEU A 39 -13.00 11.10 9.68
C LEU A 39 -12.39 11.87 10.85
N SER A 40 -11.75 13.01 10.59
CA SER A 40 -11.13 13.86 11.61
C SER A 40 -12.14 14.63 12.48
N THR A 41 -13.44 14.58 12.21
CA THR A 41 -14.45 15.32 13.02
C THR A 41 -14.75 14.70 14.39
N ASP A 42 -14.24 13.51 14.70
CA ASP A 42 -14.42 12.82 15.99
C ASP A 42 -13.28 13.15 16.97
N GLY A 43 -13.21 14.39 17.47
CA GLY A 43 -12.53 14.78 18.73
C GLY A 43 -11.06 14.38 18.93
N GLU A 44 -10.36 13.91 17.89
CA GLU A 44 -8.95 13.54 17.94
C GLU A 44 -8.14 14.82 18.18
N PRO A 45 -7.18 14.82 19.14
CA PRO A 45 -6.36 16.00 19.38
C PRO A 45 -5.70 16.41 18.07
N GLU A 46 -6.01 17.63 17.61
CA GLU A 46 -5.43 18.18 16.38
C GLU A 46 -3.91 18.02 16.45
N GLN A 47 -3.36 17.24 15.53
CA GLN A 47 -1.91 17.13 15.40
C GLN A 47 -1.36 18.55 15.19
N PRO A 48 -0.33 18.99 15.91
CA PRO A 48 0.13 20.37 15.84
C PRO A 48 0.40 20.77 14.39
N ALA A 49 -0.30 21.80 13.92
CA ALA A 49 -0.16 22.28 12.56
C ALA A 49 1.31 22.68 12.31
N GLY A 50 1.96 22.04 11.33
CA GLY A 50 3.32 22.38 10.89
C GLY A 50 4.38 21.29 10.98
N LEU A 51 4.09 20.11 11.55
CA LEU A 51 5.07 19.02 11.66
C LEU A 51 5.28 18.23 10.36
N ALA A 52 4.31 18.24 9.43
CA ALA A 52 4.41 17.53 8.17
C ALA A 52 3.85 18.37 7.00
N PRO A 53 4.46 18.28 5.80
CA PRO A 53 3.89 18.87 4.60
C PRO A 53 2.51 18.25 4.30
N PRO A 54 1.61 19.00 3.64
CA PRO A 54 0.31 18.47 3.28
C PRO A 54 0.46 17.22 2.40
N PRO A 55 -0.45 16.24 2.53
CA PRO A 55 -0.46 15.06 1.68
C PRO A 55 -0.57 15.45 0.19
N THR A 56 0.23 14.81 -0.64
CA THR A 56 0.27 14.97 -2.09
C THR A 56 0.08 13.62 -2.76
N ALA A 57 -0.08 13.58 -4.09
CA ALA A 57 -0.10 12.31 -4.82
C ALA A 57 1.18 11.48 -4.58
N ALA A 58 2.33 12.14 -4.39
CA ALA A 58 3.61 11.48 -4.13
C ALA A 58 3.74 10.91 -2.70
N THR A 59 2.95 11.39 -1.75
CA THR A 59 2.99 10.91 -0.34
C THR A 59 1.75 10.10 0.03
N THR A 60 0.78 10.00 -0.86
CA THR A 60 -0.46 9.26 -0.67
C THR A 60 -0.45 7.95 -1.46
N VAL A 61 -1.13 6.94 -0.94
CA VAL A 61 -1.38 5.68 -1.64
C VAL A 61 -2.85 5.30 -1.50
N VAL A 62 -3.38 4.62 -2.51
CA VAL A 62 -4.71 4.01 -2.50
C VAL A 62 -4.59 2.50 -2.57
N ALA A 63 -5.55 1.84 -1.92
CA ALA A 63 -5.71 0.41 -1.98
C ALA A 63 -6.35 -0.01 -3.30
N VAL A 64 -5.75 -0.99 -3.98
CA VAL A 64 -6.36 -1.70 -5.10
C VAL A 64 -6.71 -3.10 -4.62
N GLN A 65 -7.96 -3.51 -4.85
CA GLN A 65 -8.52 -4.78 -4.42
C GLN A 65 -8.70 -5.70 -5.63
N ALA A 66 -8.41 -6.99 -5.48
CA ALA A 66 -8.70 -7.99 -6.51
C ALA A 66 -8.97 -9.39 -5.93
N CYS A 67 -9.67 -10.23 -6.70
CA CYS A 67 -9.80 -11.65 -6.37
C CYS A 67 -8.51 -12.41 -6.69
N GLY A 68 -8.38 -13.65 -6.23
CA GLY A 68 -7.18 -14.46 -6.46
C GLY A 68 -6.83 -14.68 -7.95
N ARG A 69 -7.84 -14.74 -8.83
CA ARG A 69 -7.61 -14.86 -10.30
C ARG A 69 -7.08 -13.56 -10.91
N HIS A 70 -7.48 -12.41 -10.36
CA HIS A 70 -7.11 -11.09 -10.88
C HIS A 70 -6.03 -10.41 -10.03
N ALA A 71 -5.28 -11.20 -9.25
CA ALA A 71 -4.21 -10.71 -8.40
C ALA A 71 -2.90 -10.59 -9.19
N ILE A 72 -2.12 -9.56 -8.86
CA ILE A 72 -0.71 -9.51 -9.23
C ILE A 72 0.10 -10.45 -8.32
N GLY A 73 1.30 -10.84 -8.78
CA GLY A 73 2.21 -11.64 -7.96
C GLY A 73 2.60 -10.95 -6.64
N MET A 74 2.90 -11.74 -5.60
CA MET A 74 3.19 -11.22 -4.25
C MET A 74 4.33 -10.18 -4.21
N ASP A 75 5.41 -10.39 -4.97
CA ASP A 75 6.53 -9.44 -5.04
C ASP A 75 6.12 -8.09 -5.64
N LEU A 76 5.18 -8.08 -6.58
CA LEU A 76 4.63 -6.85 -7.15
C LEU A 76 3.63 -6.22 -6.18
N ALA A 77 2.82 -7.01 -5.48
CA ALA A 77 1.89 -6.52 -4.46
C ALA A 77 2.59 -5.83 -3.28
N ALA A 78 3.85 -6.20 -3.00
CA ALA A 78 4.67 -5.57 -1.98
C ALA A 78 5.12 -4.13 -2.33
N ARG A 79 5.05 -3.72 -3.60
CA ARG A 79 5.53 -2.42 -4.08
C ARG A 79 4.41 -1.39 -4.26
N ILE A 80 4.78 -0.11 -4.36
CA ILE A 80 3.85 0.96 -4.72
C ILE A 80 3.87 1.14 -6.24
N HIS A 81 2.71 1.05 -6.86
CA HIS A 81 2.56 1.19 -8.31
C HIS A 81 2.26 2.63 -8.71
N SER A 82 2.53 2.97 -9.97
CA SER A 82 2.14 4.28 -10.51
C SER A 82 0.61 4.42 -10.58
N ALA A 83 0.13 5.66 -10.70
CA ALA A 83 -1.31 5.93 -10.81
C ALA A 83 -1.95 5.31 -12.05
N ASN A 84 -1.14 5.05 -13.09
CA ASN A 84 -1.58 4.50 -14.37
C ASN A 84 -1.37 2.98 -14.46
N CYS A 85 -1.14 2.29 -13.33
CA CYS A 85 -1.09 0.84 -13.30
C CYS A 85 -2.42 0.26 -13.79
N THR A 86 -2.36 -0.58 -14.82
CA THR A 86 -3.54 -1.22 -15.43
C THR A 86 -4.03 -2.43 -14.64
N ALA A 87 -3.22 -3.00 -13.73
CA ALA A 87 -3.67 -4.10 -12.88
C ALA A 87 -4.88 -3.65 -12.02
N PRO A 88 -5.95 -4.45 -11.92
CA PRO A 88 -6.02 -5.90 -12.19
C PRO A 88 -6.54 -6.31 -13.59
N ASP A 89 -6.23 -5.56 -14.65
CA ASP A 89 -6.54 -5.95 -16.03
C ASP A 89 -5.95 -7.34 -16.41
N PRO A 90 -6.80 -8.32 -16.79
CA PRO A 90 -6.38 -9.67 -17.14
C PRO A 90 -5.30 -9.76 -18.23
N GLU A 91 -5.22 -8.79 -19.15
CA GLU A 91 -4.23 -8.81 -20.24
C GLU A 91 -2.79 -8.62 -19.73
N HIS A 92 -2.63 -8.07 -18.52
CA HIS A 92 -1.34 -7.71 -17.94
C HIS A 92 -0.93 -8.62 -16.77
N LEU A 93 -1.78 -9.60 -16.40
CA LEU A 93 -1.55 -10.50 -15.28
C LEU A 93 -0.67 -11.70 -15.65
N PRO A 94 0.10 -12.27 -14.69
CA PRO A 94 0.18 -11.93 -13.26
C PRO A 94 1.10 -10.73 -12.94
N GLY A 95 1.61 -10.06 -13.97
CA GLY A 95 2.40 -8.84 -13.86
C GLY A 95 1.52 -7.59 -13.74
N CYS A 96 2.06 -6.48 -14.22
CA CYS A 96 1.32 -5.24 -14.46
C CYS A 96 2.01 -4.45 -15.56
N GLY A 97 1.27 -3.61 -16.29
CA GLY A 97 1.83 -2.76 -17.36
C GLY A 97 2.67 -1.56 -16.88
N CYS A 98 3.00 -1.48 -15.58
CA CYS A 98 3.78 -0.37 -15.01
C CYS A 98 5.06 -0.83 -14.34
N THR A 99 6.02 0.10 -14.20
CA THR A 99 7.21 -0.07 -13.36
C THR A 99 6.88 0.38 -11.93
N PRO A 100 6.92 -0.51 -10.93
CA PRO A 100 6.68 -0.12 -9.54
C PRO A 100 7.82 0.73 -8.97
N GLU A 101 7.52 1.48 -7.91
CA GLU A 101 8.52 2.21 -7.14
C GLU A 101 9.57 1.24 -6.58
N PRO A 102 10.87 1.60 -6.64
CA PRO A 102 11.92 0.79 -6.02
C PRO A 102 11.70 0.71 -4.51
N LEU A 103 12.05 -0.43 -3.92
CA LEU A 103 12.09 -0.54 -2.48
C LEU A 103 13.17 0.40 -1.93
N PRO A 104 12.97 0.98 -0.74
CA PRO A 104 14.04 1.66 -0.03
C PRO A 104 15.27 0.76 0.03
N ALA A 105 16.45 1.35 -0.11
CA ALA A 105 17.68 0.61 0.10
C ALA A 105 17.62 -0.01 1.50
N GLN A 106 17.74 -1.33 1.57
CA GLN A 106 17.81 -2.02 2.85
C GLN A 106 19.09 -1.55 3.54
N THR A 107 18.96 -0.99 4.74
CA THR A 107 20.14 -0.72 5.58
C THR A 107 20.83 -2.08 5.80
N PRO A 108 22.12 -2.22 5.50
CA PRO A 108 22.82 -3.46 5.80
C PRO A 108 22.67 -3.77 7.29
N PRO A 109 22.52 -5.04 7.67
CA PRO A 109 22.42 -5.40 9.09
C PRO A 109 23.64 -4.83 9.80
N SER A 110 23.42 -4.07 10.87
CA SER A 110 24.50 -3.72 11.78
C SER A 110 25.10 -5.03 12.28
N THR A 111 26.42 -5.18 12.21
CA THR A 111 27.14 -6.26 12.88
C THR A 111 26.96 -6.04 14.37
N GLN A 112 25.91 -6.60 14.95
CA GLN A 112 25.70 -6.59 16.38
C GLN A 112 26.66 -7.63 16.96
N ASP A 113 27.52 -7.21 17.89
CA ASP A 113 28.22 -8.16 18.74
C ASP A 113 27.18 -9.04 19.44
N THR A 114 27.54 -10.28 19.80
CA THR A 114 26.60 -11.22 20.43
C THR A 114 27.09 -11.50 21.84
N ILE A 115 26.20 -11.38 22.82
CA ILE A 115 26.48 -11.77 24.21
C ILE A 115 25.86 -13.15 24.45
N GLU A 116 26.67 -14.06 25.00
CA GLU A 116 26.21 -15.36 25.46
C GLU A 116 25.82 -15.27 26.94
N LEU A 117 24.56 -15.60 27.23
CA LEU A 117 24.05 -15.71 28.59
C LEU A 117 24.50 -17.04 29.19
N THR A 118 24.64 -17.09 30.52
CA THR A 118 24.99 -18.30 31.28
C THR A 118 23.99 -19.46 31.11
N THR A 119 22.80 -19.19 30.58
CA THR A 119 21.77 -20.18 30.23
C THR A 119 21.97 -20.80 28.84
N GLY A 120 23.00 -20.39 28.10
CA GLY A 120 23.29 -20.86 26.73
C GLY A 120 22.46 -20.16 25.63
N TRP A 121 21.74 -19.09 25.97
CA TRP A 121 21.04 -18.25 25.00
C TRP A 121 21.94 -17.11 24.53
N THR A 122 21.90 -16.81 23.23
CA THR A 122 22.63 -15.67 22.64
C THR A 122 21.70 -14.52 22.30
N LEU A 123 22.14 -13.30 22.60
CA LEU A 123 21.42 -12.05 22.32
C LEU A 123 22.35 -11.08 21.58
N PRO A 124 21.81 -10.16 20.76
CA PRO A 124 22.59 -9.02 20.31
C PRO A 124 23.05 -8.18 21.52
N ALA A 125 24.32 -7.76 21.50
CA ALA A 125 24.95 -6.91 22.49
C ALA A 125 24.40 -5.48 22.49
#